data_AF-A0A6I8V793-F1
#
_entry.id   AF-A0A6I8V793-F1
#
_cell.length_a   1.000
_cell.length_b   1.000
_cell.length_c   1.000
_cell.angle_alpha   90.00
_cell.angle_beta   90.00
_cell.angle_gamma   90.00
#
_symmetry.space_group_name_H-M   'P 1'
#
loop_
_entity.id
_entity.type
_entity.pdbx_description
1 polymer ?
#
loop_
_entity_poly.entity_id
_entity_poly.type
_entity_poly.pdbx_seq_one_letter_code
_entity_poly.pdbx_strand_id
1 'polypeptide(L)'
;MQMNPSVTIERKRVDCSVLPKGWQRDEGRKSGSSSCATTTNSSSISSNNNNKVDVFYYSRALRTDVSLVPPIRQTASIFKQPVTPIGNHTQDPSKVKHDSKHGAQEKPKQLFWEKRLERLRACHDNGEELDDISLPKTIRTVGPNVDEQTVLQSVATALHMLNAGVHGQSSTKAELTKNAMAFMNPEQPLMHAVIISEEDIRKQEDRVGVARRKLQDALKT
;
A
#
# COMPACT_ATOMS: atom_id res chain seq x y z
N MET A 1 31.05 -48.42 -5.40
CA MET A 1 31.28 -47.69 -4.14
C MET A 1 32.05 -46.42 -4.46
N GLN A 2 31.41 -45.26 -4.38
CA GLN A 2 32.12 -44.00 -4.17
C GLN A 2 31.12 -43.00 -3.59
N MET A 3 31.28 -42.75 -2.30
CA MET A 3 30.63 -41.68 -1.54
C MET A 3 31.43 -40.39 -1.75
N ASN A 4 30.76 -39.26 -1.87
CA ASN A 4 31.33 -37.91 -1.94
C ASN A 4 30.46 -36.96 -1.09
N PRO A 5 31.00 -35.84 -0.59
CA PRO A 5 31.27 -35.66 0.83
C PRO A 5 30.21 -34.85 1.57
N SER A 6 30.19 -35.04 2.89
CA SER A 6 29.43 -34.28 3.88
C SER A 6 29.65 -32.76 3.77
N VAL A 7 28.57 -32.02 3.53
CA VAL A 7 28.54 -30.56 3.56
C VAL A 7 28.44 -30.08 5.02
N THR A 8 29.46 -29.40 5.51
CA THR A 8 29.44 -28.72 6.81
C THR A 8 28.86 -27.32 6.63
N ILE A 9 27.72 -27.03 7.26
CA ILE A 9 27.06 -25.71 7.23
C ILE A 9 27.67 -24.83 8.32
N GLU A 10 28.37 -23.78 7.93
CA GLU A 10 28.88 -22.76 8.85
C GLU A 10 27.77 -21.75 9.16
N ARG A 11 27.28 -21.72 10.41
CA ARG A 11 26.28 -20.75 10.87
C ARG A 11 26.97 -19.42 11.18
N LYS A 12 26.84 -18.44 10.30
CA LYS A 12 27.27 -17.07 10.60
C LYS A 12 26.17 -16.32 11.34
N ARG A 13 26.34 -16.11 12.65
CA ARG A 13 25.46 -15.30 13.48
C ARG A 13 25.65 -13.81 13.13
N VAL A 14 24.55 -13.10 12.90
CA VAL A 14 24.53 -11.66 12.66
C VAL A 14 23.62 -11.03 13.71
N ASP A 15 24.16 -10.12 14.52
CA ASP A 15 23.38 -9.42 15.53
C ASP A 15 22.56 -8.28 14.89
N CYS A 16 21.25 -8.28 15.12
CA CYS A 16 20.34 -7.21 14.70
C CYS A 16 20.16 -6.20 15.85
N SER A 17 20.54 -4.96 15.61
CA SER A 17 20.46 -3.85 16.59
C SER A 17 19.05 -3.33 16.90
N VAL A 18 18.02 -3.86 16.24
CA VAL A 18 16.61 -3.41 16.36
C VAL A 18 15.80 -4.30 17.30
N LEU A 19 16.40 -5.36 17.88
CA LEU A 19 15.72 -6.27 18.79
C LEU A 19 16.17 -6.09 20.25
N PRO A 20 15.29 -6.35 21.24
CA PRO A 20 15.66 -6.35 22.65
C PRO A 20 16.83 -7.32 22.94
N LYS A 21 17.72 -6.94 23.86
CA LYS A 21 18.93 -7.71 24.22
C LYS A 21 18.56 -9.16 24.59
N GLY A 22 19.04 -10.11 23.78
CA GLY A 22 18.83 -11.56 23.96
C GLY A 22 18.14 -12.27 22.80
N TRP A 23 17.56 -11.53 21.84
CA TRP A 23 16.88 -12.12 20.68
C TRP A 23 17.84 -12.31 19.51
N GLN A 24 18.15 -13.56 19.18
CA GLN A 24 18.99 -13.94 18.03
C GLN A 24 18.10 -14.44 16.89
N ARG A 25 18.37 -13.98 15.67
CA ARG A 25 17.74 -14.48 14.44
C ARG A 25 18.67 -15.52 13.80
N ASP A 26 18.23 -16.77 13.73
CA ASP A 26 18.89 -17.80 12.92
C ASP A 26 18.33 -17.76 11.48
N GLU A 27 19.17 -17.40 10.51
CA GLU A 27 18.81 -17.51 9.10
C GLU A 27 19.21 -18.88 8.54
N GLY A 28 18.27 -19.82 8.54
CA GLY A 28 18.31 -20.99 7.68
C GLY A 28 17.80 -20.62 6.29
N ARG A 29 18.66 -20.68 5.27
CA ARG A 29 18.26 -20.51 3.86
C ARG A 29 17.35 -21.66 3.44
N LYS A 30 16.03 -21.47 3.53
CA LYS A 30 15.04 -22.33 2.89
C LYS A 30 14.69 -21.67 1.54
N SER A 31 15.07 -22.32 0.46
CA SER A 31 14.71 -21.93 -0.91
C SER A 31 13.20 -22.04 -1.08
N GLY A 32 12.52 -20.90 -1.06
CA GLY A 32 11.10 -20.80 -1.38
C GLY A 32 10.46 -19.58 -0.72
N SER A 33 9.81 -18.75 -1.55
CA SER A 33 9.02 -17.55 -1.23
C SER A 33 9.80 -16.27 -0.91
N SER A 34 9.68 -15.28 -1.82
CA SER A 34 10.25 -13.95 -1.71
C SER A 34 9.36 -13.05 -0.84
N SER A 35 9.92 -12.63 0.30
CA SER A 35 9.40 -11.57 1.16
C SER A 35 9.69 -10.17 0.57
N CYS A 36 8.87 -9.22 1.02
CA CYS A 36 8.84 -7.81 0.66
C CYS A 36 10.20 -7.11 0.87
N ALA A 37 10.64 -6.37 -0.15
CA ALA A 37 11.78 -5.46 -0.02
C ALA A 37 11.29 -4.07 0.40
N THR A 38 11.62 -3.69 1.62
CA THR A 38 11.53 -2.34 2.18
C THR A 38 12.51 -1.41 1.46
N THR A 39 12.02 -0.33 0.84
CA THR A 39 12.87 0.70 0.22
C THR A 39 13.39 1.65 1.29
N THR A 40 14.62 1.43 1.76
CA THR A 40 15.39 2.44 2.48
C THR A 40 16.11 3.34 1.48
N ASN A 41 15.95 4.65 1.64
CA ASN A 41 16.77 5.65 0.94
C ASN A 41 18.23 5.46 1.35
N SER A 42 19.09 5.12 0.40
CA SER A 42 20.54 5.17 0.56
C SER A 42 21.16 6.09 -0.49
N SER A 43 21.44 7.31 -0.05
CA SER A 43 22.45 8.19 -0.62
C SER A 43 23.84 7.55 -0.49
N SER A 44 24.52 7.32 -1.61
CA SER A 44 25.99 7.17 -1.65
C SER A 44 26.46 7.53 -3.05
N ILE A 45 27.12 8.68 -3.18
CA ILE A 45 28.58 8.82 -3.27
C ILE A 45 29.11 8.20 -4.56
N SER A 46 29.41 9.12 -5.48
CA SER A 46 30.21 8.93 -6.68
C SER A 46 31.46 8.10 -6.38
N SER A 47 31.62 6.98 -7.07
CA SER A 47 32.90 6.32 -7.26
C SER A 47 32.94 5.74 -8.66
N ASN A 48 33.81 6.38 -9.42
CA ASN A 48 34.17 6.12 -10.80
C ASN A 48 34.60 4.66 -11.00
N ASN A 49 33.93 3.92 -11.90
CA ASN A 49 34.54 2.81 -12.63
C ASN A 49 33.69 2.46 -13.86
N ASN A 50 34.27 2.76 -15.02
CA ASN A 50 33.78 2.39 -16.34
C ASN A 50 33.79 0.86 -16.52
N ASN A 51 32.83 0.36 -17.30
CA ASN A 51 32.68 -1.02 -17.80
C ASN A 51 32.14 -2.11 -16.84
N LYS A 52 30.84 -2.09 -16.57
CA LYS A 52 30.07 -3.34 -16.41
C LYS A 52 28.85 -3.33 -17.35
N VAL A 53 28.96 -4.13 -18.40
CA VAL A 53 27.88 -4.47 -19.33
C VAL A 53 26.78 -5.16 -18.52
N ASP A 54 25.56 -4.66 -18.62
CA ASP A 54 24.43 -5.04 -17.77
C ASP A 54 24.00 -6.50 -18.08
N VAL A 55 24.29 -7.41 -17.15
CA VAL A 55 24.02 -8.87 -17.23
C VAL A 55 22.54 -9.15 -16.95
N PHE A 56 21.64 -8.39 -17.58
CA PHE A 56 20.18 -8.57 -17.42
C PHE A 56 19.47 -8.95 -18.71
N TYR A 57 20.17 -8.98 -19.86
CA TYR A 57 19.52 -9.19 -21.15
C TYR A 57 19.28 -10.65 -21.57
N TYR A 58 19.86 -11.65 -20.88
CA TYR A 58 19.75 -13.05 -21.31
C TYR A 58 18.83 -13.95 -20.48
N SER A 59 18.26 -13.45 -19.39
CA SER A 59 17.36 -14.25 -18.54
C SER A 59 15.90 -14.18 -19.02
N ARG A 60 15.67 -14.52 -20.30
CA ARG A 60 14.33 -14.84 -20.84
C ARG A 60 13.99 -16.29 -20.45
N ALA A 61 13.65 -16.49 -19.20
CA ALA A 61 12.94 -17.70 -18.75
C ALA A 61 11.78 -17.24 -17.87
N LEU A 62 10.56 -17.43 -18.41
CA LEU A 62 9.25 -17.47 -17.73
C LEU A 62 9.20 -16.71 -16.39
N ARG A 63 9.10 -15.38 -16.44
CA ARG A 63 8.80 -14.58 -15.23
C ARG A 63 7.31 -14.33 -15.17
N THR A 64 6.70 -14.85 -14.11
CA THR A 64 5.40 -14.40 -13.59
C THR A 64 5.46 -12.89 -13.44
N ASP A 65 4.45 -12.26 -13.98
CA ASP A 65 4.20 -10.85 -14.31
C ASP A 65 4.13 -9.87 -13.11
N VAL A 66 4.83 -10.17 -12.02
CA VAL A 66 5.00 -9.26 -10.86
C VAL A 66 6.24 -8.38 -11.05
N SER A 67 6.35 -7.72 -12.21
CA SER A 67 7.36 -6.69 -12.41
C SER A 67 6.71 -5.32 -12.24
N LEU A 68 7.10 -4.60 -11.19
CA LEU A 68 6.74 -3.19 -10.98
C LEU A 68 7.48 -2.24 -11.94
N VAL A 69 8.24 -2.78 -12.90
CA VAL A 69 8.97 -2.01 -13.89
C VAL A 69 8.01 -1.69 -15.03
N PRO A 70 7.74 -0.39 -15.31
CA PRO A 70 6.89 -0.01 -16.43
C PRO A 70 7.39 -0.61 -17.75
N PRO A 71 6.50 -0.97 -18.67
CA PRO A 71 6.89 -1.49 -19.98
C PRO A 71 7.89 -0.56 -20.67
N ILE A 72 9.07 -1.08 -20.97
CA ILE A 72 10.09 -0.35 -21.71
C ILE A 72 9.61 -0.20 -23.16
N ARG A 73 9.62 1.03 -23.67
CA ARG A 73 9.29 1.28 -25.08
C ARG A 73 10.23 0.50 -25.98
N GLN A 74 9.68 -0.40 -26.78
CA GLN A 74 10.41 -1.11 -27.83
C GLN A 74 10.62 -0.19 -29.05
N THR A 75 11.29 0.94 -28.85
CA THR A 75 11.77 1.72 -30.00
C THR A 75 13.11 1.15 -30.41
N ALA A 76 13.23 0.72 -31.67
CA ALA A 76 14.47 0.19 -32.21
C ALA A 76 15.63 1.22 -32.20
N SER A 77 15.32 2.51 -32.03
CA SER A 77 16.32 3.57 -31.88
C SER A 77 16.51 3.96 -30.42
N ILE A 78 17.72 3.74 -29.90
CA ILE A 78 18.16 4.22 -28.58
C ILE A 78 18.63 5.68 -28.64
N PHE A 79 18.87 6.19 -29.85
CA PHE A 79 19.30 7.56 -30.06
C PHE A 79 18.08 8.47 -30.04
N LYS A 80 18.16 9.54 -29.24
CA LYS A 80 17.19 10.64 -29.27
C LYS A 80 17.25 11.26 -30.65
N GLN A 81 16.36 10.86 -31.54
CA GLN A 81 16.18 11.57 -32.80
C GLN A 81 15.51 12.91 -32.48
N PRO A 82 16.02 14.03 -33.02
CA PRO A 82 15.34 15.30 -32.88
C PRO A 82 13.96 15.18 -33.54
N VAL A 83 12.91 15.33 -32.74
CA VAL A 83 11.53 15.41 -33.23
C VAL A 83 11.23 16.89 -33.44
N THR A 84 10.91 17.29 -34.67
CA THR A 84 10.44 18.64 -34.96
C THR A 84 8.96 18.74 -34.62
N PRO A 85 8.55 19.50 -33.59
CA PRO A 85 7.14 19.71 -33.32
C PRO A 85 6.54 20.57 -34.43
N ILE A 86 5.65 19.99 -35.22
CA ILE A 86 4.84 20.74 -36.20
C ILE A 86 3.63 21.29 -35.43
N GLY A 87 3.66 22.58 -35.16
CA GLY A 87 2.50 23.31 -34.65
C GLY A 87 1.66 23.85 -35.80
N ASN A 88 0.33 23.69 -35.73
CA ASN A 88 -0.62 24.12 -36.77
C ASN A 88 -0.85 25.65 -36.82
N HIS A 89 0.11 26.48 -36.39
CA HIS A 89 -0.07 27.93 -36.36
C HIS A 89 1.06 28.65 -37.06
N THR A 90 0.89 28.81 -38.37
CA THR A 90 1.69 29.72 -39.18
C THR A 90 1.10 31.12 -39.00
N GLN A 91 1.63 31.88 -38.05
CA GLN A 91 1.86 33.34 -38.07
C GLN A 91 1.98 33.89 -36.64
N ASP A 92 3.00 34.73 -36.47
CA ASP A 92 3.41 35.50 -35.30
C ASP A 92 4.07 34.78 -34.10
N PRO A 93 5.24 35.27 -33.62
CA PRO A 93 5.89 34.77 -32.43
C PRO A 93 5.13 35.26 -31.19
N SER A 94 3.99 34.63 -30.92
CA SER A 94 3.30 34.75 -29.64
C SER A 94 4.29 34.35 -28.55
N LYS A 95 4.59 35.28 -27.63
CA LYS A 95 5.33 35.00 -26.40
C LYS A 95 4.49 34.06 -25.54
N VAL A 96 4.44 32.78 -25.92
CA VAL A 96 3.85 31.74 -25.09
C VAL A 96 4.75 31.65 -23.88
N LYS A 97 4.28 32.26 -22.80
CA LYS A 97 4.87 32.25 -21.47
C LYS A 97 5.09 30.78 -21.10
N HIS A 98 6.29 30.26 -21.35
CA HIS A 98 6.72 28.91 -20.97
C HIS A 98 6.99 28.89 -19.45
N ASP A 99 5.97 29.27 -18.69
CA ASP A 99 6.00 29.16 -17.24
C ASP A 99 4.58 28.97 -16.72
N SER A 100 3.87 27.99 -17.29
CA SER A 100 3.04 27.16 -16.44
C SER A 100 4.02 26.37 -15.57
N LYS A 101 4.49 27.01 -14.48
CA LYS A 101 5.15 26.33 -13.38
C LYS A 101 4.28 25.13 -13.09
N HIS A 102 4.72 23.96 -13.51
CA HIS A 102 4.12 22.72 -13.06
C HIS A 102 4.43 22.73 -11.57
N GLY A 103 3.48 23.25 -10.79
CA GLY A 103 3.55 23.26 -9.33
C GLY A 103 3.89 21.86 -8.85
N ALA A 104 4.42 21.75 -7.64
CA ALA A 104 4.87 20.48 -7.05
C ALA A 104 3.96 19.33 -7.49
N GLN A 105 4.46 18.52 -8.43
CA GLN A 105 3.67 17.45 -9.03
C GLN A 105 3.56 16.38 -7.94
N GLU A 106 2.45 16.40 -7.22
CA GLU A 106 2.13 15.32 -6.29
C GLU A 106 2.12 14.02 -7.09
N LYS A 107 2.81 13.00 -6.56
CA LYS A 107 2.82 11.70 -7.21
C LYS A 107 1.38 11.22 -7.33
N PRO A 108 0.95 10.72 -8.50
CA PRO A 108 -0.42 10.24 -8.65
C PRO A 108 -0.69 9.13 -7.64
N LYS A 109 -1.74 9.31 -6.84
CA LYS A 109 -2.21 8.29 -5.90
C LYS A 109 -3.15 7.34 -6.61
N GLN A 110 -2.94 6.04 -6.41
CA GLN A 110 -3.84 5.04 -6.95
C GLN A 110 -5.10 4.96 -6.08
N LEU A 111 -6.24 5.40 -6.60
CA LEU A 111 -7.53 5.22 -5.94
C LEU A 111 -7.97 3.74 -6.01
N PHE A 112 -8.68 3.28 -4.97
CA PHE A 112 -9.26 1.92 -4.90
C PHE A 112 -8.24 0.78 -4.99
N TRP A 113 -7.00 1.02 -4.57
CA TRP A 113 -5.98 -0.03 -4.55
C TRP A 113 -6.35 -1.15 -3.56
N GLU A 114 -7.16 -0.83 -2.54
CA GLU A 114 -7.70 -1.76 -1.54
C GLU A 114 -8.46 -2.90 -2.21
N LYS A 115 -9.14 -2.64 -3.33
CA LYS A 115 -9.85 -3.68 -4.09
C LYS A 115 -8.95 -4.82 -4.56
N ARG A 116 -7.64 -4.60 -4.68
CA ARG A 116 -6.68 -5.66 -5.01
C ARG A 116 -6.52 -6.67 -3.87
N LEU A 117 -6.93 -6.31 -2.67
CA LEU A 117 -6.96 -7.17 -1.49
C LEU A 117 -8.31 -7.89 -1.35
N GLU A 118 -9.29 -7.64 -2.23
CA GLU A 118 -10.52 -8.43 -2.27
C GLU A 118 -10.16 -9.92 -2.46
N ARG A 119 -10.90 -10.79 -1.77
CA ARG A 119 -10.68 -12.25 -1.72
C ARG A 119 -9.40 -12.70 -1.02
N LEU A 120 -8.60 -11.79 -0.46
CA LEU A 120 -7.57 -12.17 0.51
C LEU A 120 -8.20 -12.30 1.87
N ARG A 121 -8.08 -13.49 2.47
CA ARG A 121 -8.65 -13.82 3.77
C ARG A 121 -7.53 -14.23 4.72
N ALA A 122 -7.65 -13.80 5.97
CA ALA A 122 -6.80 -14.31 7.02
C ALA A 122 -7.18 -15.78 7.28
N CYS A 123 -6.18 -16.62 7.54
CA CYS A 123 -6.37 -18.02 7.86
C CYS A 123 -5.61 -18.38 9.14
N HIS A 124 -6.12 -19.40 9.82
CA HIS A 124 -5.41 -20.06 10.90
C HIS A 124 -4.21 -20.86 10.36
N ASP A 125 -3.32 -21.28 11.25
CA ASP A 125 -2.16 -22.11 10.92
C ASP A 125 -2.52 -23.49 10.31
N ASN A 126 -3.73 -23.96 10.60
CA ASN A 126 -4.35 -25.15 10.01
C ASN A 126 -4.91 -24.92 8.58
N GLY A 127 -4.90 -23.69 8.06
CA GLY A 127 -5.44 -23.32 6.75
C GLY A 127 -6.93 -23.00 6.71
N GLU A 128 -7.62 -22.99 7.87
CA GLU A 128 -9.02 -22.60 7.97
C GLU A 128 -9.17 -21.07 7.83
N GLU A 129 -10.05 -20.64 6.93
CA GLU A 129 -10.30 -19.21 6.71
C GLU A 129 -11.07 -18.61 7.89
N LEU A 130 -10.64 -17.44 8.33
CA LEU A 130 -11.39 -16.64 9.29
C LEU A 130 -12.67 -16.10 8.65
N ASP A 131 -13.70 -15.99 9.49
CA ASP A 131 -14.94 -15.33 9.14
C ASP A 131 -14.73 -13.85 8.82
N ASP A 132 -15.54 -13.36 7.90
CA ASP A 132 -15.57 -11.96 7.52
C ASP A 132 -16.08 -11.10 8.70
N ILE A 133 -15.40 -9.98 8.95
CA ILE A 133 -15.85 -9.01 9.93
C ILE A 133 -17.05 -8.26 9.34
N SER A 134 -18.21 -8.40 9.99
CA SER A 134 -19.40 -7.61 9.64
C SER A 134 -19.26 -6.17 10.13
N LEU A 135 -19.46 -5.19 9.26
CA LEU A 135 -19.37 -3.79 9.67
C LEU A 135 -20.64 -3.34 10.42
N PRO A 136 -20.51 -2.45 11.42
CA PRO A 136 -21.68 -1.86 12.07
C PRO A 136 -22.44 -0.98 11.07
N LYS A 137 -23.77 -0.90 11.21
CA LYS A 137 -24.67 -0.14 10.31
C LYS A 137 -24.32 1.35 10.16
N THR A 138 -23.58 1.91 11.11
CA THR A 138 -23.09 3.28 11.08
C THR A 138 -22.01 3.49 10.01
N ILE A 139 -21.23 2.45 9.71
CA ILE A 139 -20.18 2.44 8.69
C ILE A 139 -20.82 1.98 7.38
N ARG A 140 -21.03 2.91 6.44
CA ARG A 140 -21.61 2.61 5.12
C ARG A 140 -20.56 2.75 4.03
N THR A 141 -20.57 1.81 3.09
CA THR A 141 -19.67 1.82 1.94
C THR A 141 -19.89 3.02 1.02
N VAL A 142 -18.82 3.48 0.37
CA VAL A 142 -18.81 4.60 -0.58
C VAL A 142 -17.92 4.27 -1.77
N GLY A 143 -18.46 4.46 -2.97
CA GLY A 143 -17.71 4.32 -4.22
C GLY A 143 -18.20 3.16 -5.10
N PRO A 144 -17.64 3.05 -6.31
CA PRO A 144 -18.05 2.05 -7.29
C PRO A 144 -17.63 0.64 -6.87
N ASN A 145 -18.61 -0.23 -6.69
CA ASN A 145 -18.40 -1.64 -6.36
C ASN A 145 -17.52 -1.82 -5.10
N VAL A 146 -17.76 -1.00 -4.08
CA VAL A 146 -17.08 -1.07 -2.78
C VAL A 146 -17.97 -1.85 -1.82
N ASP A 147 -17.46 -2.96 -1.33
CA ASP A 147 -18.10 -3.80 -0.32
C ASP A 147 -17.55 -3.53 1.09
N GLU A 148 -18.11 -4.23 2.10
CA GLU A 148 -17.71 -4.06 3.50
C GLU A 148 -16.25 -4.46 3.75
N GLN A 149 -15.76 -5.49 3.05
CA GLN A 149 -14.37 -5.95 3.13
C GLN A 149 -13.39 -4.89 2.62
N THR A 150 -13.69 -4.27 1.48
CA THR A 150 -12.89 -3.18 0.92
C THR A 150 -12.88 -1.97 1.86
N VAL A 151 -14.03 -1.66 2.49
CA VAL A 151 -14.09 -0.59 3.49
C VAL A 151 -13.20 -0.91 4.68
N LEU A 152 -13.25 -2.14 5.20
CA LEU A 152 -12.44 -2.54 6.33
C LEU A 152 -10.94 -2.40 6.03
N GLN A 153 -10.52 -2.84 4.84
CA GLN A 153 -9.14 -2.69 4.36
C GLN A 153 -8.72 -1.21 4.25
N SER A 154 -9.62 -0.37 3.74
CA SER A 154 -9.39 1.08 3.61
C SER A 154 -9.29 1.75 4.98
N VAL A 155 -10.17 1.41 5.92
CA VAL A 155 -10.15 1.92 7.30
C VAL A 155 -8.90 1.44 8.05
N ALA A 156 -8.54 0.17 7.93
CA ALA A 156 -7.32 -0.37 8.55
C ALA A 156 -6.07 0.34 8.03
N THR A 157 -6.00 0.59 6.72
CA THR A 157 -4.89 1.33 6.12
C THR A 157 -4.90 2.79 6.59
N ALA A 158 -6.06 3.43 6.64
CA ALA A 158 -6.19 4.78 7.15
C ALA A 158 -5.67 4.88 8.60
N LEU A 159 -6.06 3.97 9.48
CA LEU A 159 -5.61 3.94 10.88
C LEU A 159 -4.12 3.61 11.02
N HIS A 160 -3.55 2.80 10.11
CA HIS A 160 -2.16 2.38 10.16
C HIS A 160 -1.21 3.44 9.58
N MET A 161 -1.59 4.05 8.45
CA MET A 161 -0.72 4.89 7.64
C MET A 161 -1.00 6.39 7.77
N LEU A 162 -2.24 6.79 8.05
CA LEU A 162 -2.58 8.20 8.19
C LEU A 162 -2.40 8.60 9.65
N ASN A 163 -1.46 9.51 9.90
CA ASN A 163 -1.32 10.17 11.20
C ASN A 163 -2.38 11.29 11.40
N ALA A 164 -3.59 11.08 10.89
CA ALA A 164 -4.67 12.06 10.88
C ALA A 164 -6.00 11.42 11.30
N GLY A 165 -6.98 12.25 11.64
CA GLY A 165 -8.31 11.78 12.03
C GLY A 165 -9.02 11.07 10.87
N VAL A 166 -9.62 9.92 11.18
CA VAL A 166 -10.42 9.13 10.25
C VAL A 166 -11.89 9.53 10.41
N HIS A 167 -12.41 10.27 9.43
CA HIS A 167 -13.77 10.82 9.41
C HIS A 167 -14.64 10.13 8.36
N GLY A 168 -14.04 9.71 7.24
CA GLY A 168 -14.73 9.17 6.06
C GLY A 168 -14.92 10.23 4.96
N GLN A 169 -15.64 9.84 3.90
CA GLN A 169 -15.92 10.69 2.74
C GLN A 169 -17.05 11.66 3.05
N SER A 170 -16.75 12.96 2.97
CA SER A 170 -17.74 14.04 3.17
C SER A 170 -18.62 14.29 1.94
N SER A 171 -18.18 13.85 0.76
CA SER A 171 -18.93 14.06 -0.49
C SER A 171 -20.23 13.26 -0.50
N THR A 172 -21.26 13.82 -1.14
CA THR A 172 -22.58 13.21 -1.15
C THR A 172 -22.63 12.00 -2.08
N LYS A 173 -23.48 11.01 -1.78
CA LYS A 173 -23.68 9.83 -2.64
C LYS A 173 -23.96 10.20 -4.10
N ALA A 174 -24.68 11.30 -4.34
CA ALA A 174 -25.00 11.79 -5.68
C ALA A 174 -23.76 12.27 -6.44
N GLU A 175 -22.86 12.99 -5.78
CA GLU A 175 -21.61 13.49 -6.39
C GLU A 175 -20.67 12.33 -6.74
N LEU A 176 -20.48 11.39 -5.81
CA LEU A 176 -19.63 10.23 -6.08
C LEU A 176 -20.19 9.32 -7.18
N THR A 177 -21.51 9.24 -7.32
CA THR A 177 -22.12 8.47 -8.42
C THR A 177 -21.87 9.14 -9.77
N LYS A 178 -21.84 10.49 -9.83
CA LYS A 178 -21.53 11.23 -11.06
C LYS A 178 -20.07 11.09 -11.46
N ASN A 179 -19.16 11.30 -10.52
CA ASN A 179 -17.73 11.17 -10.77
C ASN A 179 -16.96 10.85 -9.48
N ALA A 180 -16.89 9.57 -9.14
CA ALA A 180 -16.16 9.12 -7.96
C ALA A 180 -14.70 9.60 -7.95
N MET A 181 -14.03 9.65 -9.10
CA MET A 181 -12.62 10.04 -9.17
C MET A 181 -12.39 11.52 -8.86
N ALA A 182 -13.36 12.39 -9.16
CA ALA A 182 -13.26 13.82 -8.90
C ALA A 182 -13.67 14.20 -7.47
N PHE A 183 -14.57 13.44 -6.86
CA PHE A 183 -15.16 13.79 -5.56
C PHE A 183 -14.69 12.88 -4.40
N MET A 184 -13.85 11.88 -4.66
CA MET A 184 -13.26 11.07 -3.58
C MET A 184 -12.06 11.79 -2.98
N ASN A 185 -12.03 11.88 -1.65
CA ASN A 185 -10.85 12.32 -0.93
C ASN A 185 -9.89 11.12 -0.70
N PRO A 186 -8.67 11.12 -1.27
CA PRO A 186 -7.71 10.03 -1.09
C PRO A 186 -7.15 9.92 0.34
N GLU A 187 -7.31 10.96 1.16
CA GLU A 187 -6.85 10.98 2.56
C GLU A 187 -7.90 10.48 3.56
N GLN A 188 -9.02 9.94 3.08
CA GLN A 188 -10.09 9.38 3.90
C GLN A 188 -10.49 8.01 3.35
N PRO A 189 -10.93 7.08 4.22
CA PRO A 189 -11.30 5.74 3.78
C PRO A 189 -12.55 5.74 2.90
N LEU A 190 -12.79 4.63 2.18
CA LEU A 190 -13.91 4.43 1.25
C LEU A 190 -15.29 4.22 1.92
N MET A 191 -15.57 4.97 2.99
CA MET A 191 -16.83 4.93 3.73
C MET A 191 -17.46 6.31 3.86
N HIS A 192 -18.77 6.37 4.08
CA HIS A 192 -19.45 7.64 4.34
C HIS A 192 -18.91 8.27 5.61
N ALA A 193 -18.85 9.61 5.63
CA ALA A 193 -18.58 10.33 6.85
C ALA A 193 -19.53 9.90 7.97
N VAL A 194 -18.96 9.56 9.12
CA VAL A 194 -19.74 9.18 10.31
C VAL A 194 -20.03 10.43 11.12
N ILE A 195 -21.31 10.66 11.39
CA ILE A 195 -21.77 11.73 12.27
C ILE A 195 -22.18 11.08 13.58
N ILE A 196 -21.49 11.44 14.66
CA ILE A 196 -21.78 10.95 16.00
C ILE A 196 -22.90 11.80 16.59
N SER A 197 -24.00 11.15 16.99
CA SER A 197 -25.11 11.81 17.66
C SER A 197 -24.98 11.76 19.19
N GLU A 198 -25.70 12.66 19.87
CA GLU A 198 -25.84 12.62 21.34
C GLU A 198 -26.40 11.28 21.86
N GLU A 199 -27.25 10.62 21.05
CA GLU A 199 -27.77 9.29 21.37
C GLU A 199 -26.68 8.22 21.33
N ASP A 200 -25.76 8.29 20.36
CA ASP A 200 -24.63 7.37 20.26
C ASP A 200 -23.69 7.51 21.47
N ILE A 201 -23.41 8.75 21.88
CA ILE A 201 -22.60 9.05 23.07
C ILE A 201 -23.26 8.45 24.31
N ARG A 202 -24.54 8.74 24.53
CA ARG A 202 -25.29 8.22 25.69
C ARG A 202 -25.29 6.69 25.75
N LYS A 203 -25.55 6.02 24.62
CA LYS A 203 -25.51 4.55 24.54
C LYS A 203 -24.13 4.00 24.89
N GLN A 204 -23.06 4.68 24.49
CA GLN A 204 -21.70 4.27 24.81
C GLN A 204 -21.40 4.46 26.30
N GLU A 205 -21.81 5.57 26.89
CA GLU A 205 -21.68 5.84 28.33
C GLU A 205 -22.44 4.82 29.17
N ASP A 206 -23.68 4.49 28.81
CA ASP A 206 -24.50 3.48 29.48
C ASP A 206 -23.82 2.11 29.46
N ARG A 207 -23.27 1.70 28.31
CA ARG A 207 -22.53 0.43 28.18
C ARG A 207 -21.32 0.38 29.11
N VAL A 208 -20.55 1.47 29.19
CA VAL A 208 -19.40 1.59 30.10
C VAL A 208 -19.86 1.56 31.56
N GLY A 209 -20.96 2.25 31.89
CA GLY A 209 -21.57 2.25 33.22
C GLY A 209 -21.95 0.84 33.69
N VAL A 210 -22.61 0.06 32.82
CA VAL A 210 -22.97 -1.34 33.11
C VAL A 210 -21.72 -2.20 33.31
N ALA A 211 -20.71 -2.06 32.45
CA ALA A 211 -19.45 -2.82 32.57
C ALA A 211 -18.72 -2.50 33.88
N ARG A 212 -18.66 -1.23 34.28
CA ARG A 212 -18.06 -0.80 35.57
C ARG A 212 -18.79 -1.38 36.77
N ARG A 213 -20.13 -1.41 36.73
CA ARG A 213 -20.94 -2.01 37.81
C ARG A 213 -20.67 -3.51 37.94
N LYS A 214 -20.68 -4.24 36.82
CA LYS A 214 -20.34 -5.67 36.78
C LYS A 214 -18.96 -5.95 37.35
N LEU A 215 -17.97 -5.12 37.01
CA LEU A 215 -16.62 -5.23 37.56
C LEU A 215 -16.60 -4.98 39.08
N GLN A 216 -17.30 -3.96 39.56
CA GLN A 216 -17.39 -3.65 40.99
C GLN A 216 -18.01 -4.80 41.78
N ASP A 217 -19.05 -5.45 41.24
CA ASP A 217 -19.69 -6.58 41.90
C ASP A 217 -18.78 -7.82 41.91
N ALA A 218 -18.06 -8.09 40.82
CA ALA A 218 -17.07 -9.17 40.76
C ALA A 218 -15.91 -8.97 41.74
N LEU A 219 -15.49 -7.73 42.00
CA LEU A 219 -14.42 -7.41 42.97
C LEU A 219 -14.86 -7.47 44.43
N LYS A 220 -16.17 -7.46 44.71
CA LYS A 220 -16.72 -7.63 46.06
C LYS A 220 -16.87 -9.11 46.46
N THR A 221 -16.63 -10.03 45.52
CA THR A 221 -16.69 -11.48 45.72
C THR A 221 -15.30 -12.01 46.00
#